data_AF-A0A8T0HLT2-F1
#
_entry.id   AF-A0A8T0HLT2-F1
#
_cell.length_a   1.000
_cell.length_b   1.000
_cell.length_c   1.000
_cell.angle_alpha   90.00
_cell.angle_beta   90.00
_cell.angle_gamma   90.00
#
_symmetry.space_group_name_H-M   'P 1'
#
loop_
_entity.id
_entity.type
_entity.pdbx_description
1 polymer ?
#
loop_
_entity_poly.entity_id
_entity_poly.type
_entity_poly.pdbx_seq_one_letter_code
_entity_poly.pdbx_strand_id
1 'polypeptide(L)'
;MSEEERFAEEQARRRQEEFVRQAVEEARIKKEAEVLLQMSQRAYGRGVYDKSVEMLEAALTKVPGNSNLGGEIQVWLAMAYDAVGRHADCIALYKRLEGTHPNNNLRKQAADLRYIAEAPKLKISRDEMVKVPLIEKDYDRKAKTWSQTVKEKRKKPREKSAQNRDYLDDWLVWEPPRWEKSPYFWVAVTIWLTMVGIFLTFQN
;
A
#
# COMPACT_ATOMS: atom_id res chain seq x y z
N MET A 1 18.50 48.07 18.64
CA MET A 1 18.92 46.73 19.09
C MET A 1 19.74 46.87 20.36
N SER A 2 19.05 46.94 21.50
CA SER A 2 19.68 46.97 22.82
C SER A 2 20.45 45.64 23.06
N GLU A 3 21.41 45.63 23.98
CA GLU A 3 22.17 44.41 24.30
C GLU A 3 21.26 43.33 24.91
N GLU A 4 20.21 43.74 25.61
CA GLU A 4 19.18 42.86 26.18
C GLU A 4 18.35 42.15 25.10
N GLU A 5 17.98 42.84 24.02
CA GLU A 5 17.27 42.26 22.88
C GLU A 5 18.12 41.19 22.18
N ARG A 6 19.42 41.46 21.99
CA ARG A 6 20.35 40.49 21.37
C ARG A 6 20.53 39.24 22.23
N PHE A 7 20.62 39.40 23.54
CA PHE A 7 20.70 38.27 24.47
C PHE A 7 19.41 37.44 24.48
N ALA A 8 18.25 38.08 24.50
CA ALA A 8 16.96 37.40 24.45
C ALA A 8 16.78 36.60 23.14
N GLU A 9 17.20 37.16 22.00
CA GLU A 9 17.21 36.47 20.71
C GLU A 9 18.13 35.25 20.71
N GLU A 10 19.33 35.37 21.28
CA GLU A 10 20.28 34.26 21.37
C GLU A 10 19.72 33.11 22.22
N GLN A 11 19.09 33.43 23.36
CA GLN A 11 18.42 32.44 24.21
C GLN A 11 17.21 31.80 23.52
N ALA A 12 16.48 32.55 22.69
CA ALA A 12 15.39 31.99 21.90
C ALA A 12 15.90 31.01 20.84
N ARG A 13 16.99 31.34 20.14
CA ARG A 13 17.62 30.45 19.15
C ARG A 13 18.14 29.16 19.77
N ARG A 14 18.82 29.24 20.91
CA ARG A 14 19.32 28.05 21.64
C ARG A 14 18.18 27.11 22.03
N ARG A 15 17.09 27.65 22.58
CA ARG A 15 15.88 26.86 22.90
C ARG A 15 15.27 26.22 21.65
N GLN A 16 15.18 26.97 20.55
CA GLN A 16 14.68 26.43 19.28
C GLN A 16 15.56 25.29 18.76
N GLU A 17 16.89 25.42 18.81
CA GLU A 17 17.81 24.36 18.43
C GLU A 17 17.67 23.11 19.30
N GLU A 18 17.49 23.28 20.61
CA GLU A 18 17.24 22.16 21.53
C GLU A 18 15.94 21.42 21.19
N PHE A 19 14.84 22.15 20.95
CA PHE A 19 13.58 21.57 20.52
C PHE A 19 13.71 20.85 19.18
N VAL A 20 14.44 21.43 18.22
CA VAL A 20 14.70 20.80 16.92
C VAL A 20 15.52 19.51 17.10
N ARG A 21 16.56 19.53 17.93
CA ARG A 21 17.38 18.34 18.22
C ARG A 21 16.55 17.23 18.86
N GLN A 22 15.70 17.57 19.84
CA GLN A 22 14.79 16.62 20.47
C GLN A 22 13.79 16.05 19.46
N ALA A 23 13.18 16.90 18.64
CA ALA A 23 12.23 16.46 17.61
C ALA A 23 12.87 15.53 16.58
N VAL A 24 14.11 15.79 16.18
CA VAL A 24 14.88 14.92 15.28
C VAL A 24 15.17 13.57 15.92
N GLU A 25 15.54 13.55 17.20
CA GLU A 25 15.80 12.31 17.93
C GLU A 25 14.52 11.47 18.10
N GLU A 26 13.42 12.10 18.51
CA GLU A 26 12.12 11.43 18.58
C GLU A 26 11.68 10.87 17.23
N ALA A 27 11.90 11.63 16.14
CA ALA A 27 11.59 11.18 14.80
C ALA A 27 12.46 9.97 14.38
N ARG A 28 13.73 9.93 14.79
CA ARG A 28 14.61 8.78 14.56
C ARG A 28 14.10 7.53 15.29
N ILE A 29 13.76 7.68 16.58
CA ILE A 29 13.22 6.58 17.40
C ILE A 29 11.91 6.05 16.81
N LYS A 30 11.00 6.95 16.40
CA LYS A 30 9.73 6.58 15.75
C LYS A 30 9.96 5.78 14.46
N LYS A 31 10.87 6.24 13.60
CA LYS A 31 11.23 5.52 12.36
C LYS A 31 11.79 4.12 12.63
N GLU A 32 12.62 3.97 13.66
CA GLU A 32 13.12 2.65 14.04
C GLU A 32 12.01 1.71 14.50
N ALA A 33 11.06 2.21 15.27
CA ALA A 33 9.90 1.43 15.71
C ALA A 33 8.96 1.07 14.54
N GLU A 34 8.76 1.97 13.57
CA GLU A 34 8.02 1.67 12.34
C GLU A 34 8.68 0.56 11.53
N VAL A 35 10.01 0.59 11.42
CA VAL A 35 10.78 -0.44 10.74
C VAL A 35 10.63 -1.80 11.45
N LEU A 36 10.67 -1.83 12.78
CA LEU A 36 10.40 -3.04 13.57
C LEU A 36 8.96 -3.54 13.38
N LEU A 37 7.97 -2.64 13.39
CA LEU A 37 6.57 -2.98 13.15
C LEU A 37 6.35 -3.59 11.75
N GLN A 38 6.97 -3.03 10.72
CA GLN A 38 6.89 -3.61 9.37
C GLN A 38 7.55 -4.98 9.29
N MET A 39 8.69 -5.17 9.96
CA MET A 39 9.36 -6.47 10.01
C MET A 39 8.53 -7.52 10.76
N SER A 40 7.90 -7.13 11.88
CA SER A 40 7.04 -8.02 12.66
C SER A 40 5.79 -8.41 11.88
N GLN A 41 5.12 -7.47 11.21
CA GLN A 41 3.98 -7.76 10.33
C GLN A 41 4.34 -8.75 9.21
N ARG A 42 5.55 -8.62 8.63
CA ARG A 42 6.06 -9.59 7.63
C ARG A 42 6.33 -10.96 8.25
N ALA A 43 6.84 -11.03 9.47
CA ALA A 43 7.08 -12.29 10.19
C ALA A 43 5.76 -12.97 10.57
N TYR A 44 4.80 -12.21 11.10
CA TYR A 44 3.44 -12.63 11.41
C TYR A 44 2.75 -13.21 10.17
N GLY A 45 2.80 -12.50 9.03
CA GLY A 45 2.23 -12.97 7.77
C GLY A 45 2.89 -14.23 7.20
N ARG A 46 4.10 -14.59 7.64
CA ARG A 46 4.80 -15.83 7.29
C ARG A 46 4.52 -16.98 8.27
N GLY A 47 3.75 -16.74 9.33
CA GLY A 47 3.48 -17.73 10.38
C GLY A 47 4.60 -17.88 11.41
N VAL A 48 5.61 -16.99 11.42
CA VAL A 48 6.69 -17.01 12.41
C VAL A 48 6.32 -16.08 13.56
N TYR A 49 5.35 -16.49 14.36
CA TYR A 49 4.72 -15.65 15.37
C TYR A 49 5.64 -15.30 16.55
N ASP A 50 6.49 -16.23 16.99
CA ASP A 50 7.42 -15.98 18.11
C ASP A 50 8.36 -14.80 17.83
N LYS A 51 8.98 -14.77 16.63
CA LYS A 51 9.83 -13.66 16.21
C LYS A 51 9.05 -12.35 16.05
N SER A 52 7.78 -12.43 15.68
CA SER A 52 6.92 -11.25 15.61
C SER A 52 6.70 -10.64 16.99
N VAL A 53 6.48 -11.48 18.01
CA VAL A 53 6.34 -11.05 19.41
C VAL A 53 7.62 -10.34 19.86
N GLU A 54 8.79 -10.96 19.68
CA GLU A 54 10.08 -10.37 20.07
C GLU A 54 10.31 -8.99 19.44
N MET A 55 10.04 -8.84 18.14
CA MET A 55 10.20 -7.56 17.43
C MET A 55 9.23 -6.48 17.94
N LEU A 56 7.99 -6.86 18.29
CA LEU A 56 6.98 -5.93 18.79
C LEU A 56 7.27 -5.52 20.23
N GLU A 57 7.72 -6.44 21.09
CA GLU A 57 8.20 -6.13 22.43
C GLU A 57 9.40 -5.18 22.37
N ALA A 58 10.37 -5.45 21.48
CA ALA A 58 11.50 -4.55 21.23
C ALA A 58 11.04 -3.15 20.77
N ALA A 59 10.02 -3.06 19.91
CA ALA A 59 9.48 -1.78 19.48
C ALA A 59 8.80 -1.01 20.63
N LEU A 60 8.11 -1.70 21.54
CA LEU A 60 7.49 -1.07 22.72
C LEU A 60 8.50 -0.54 23.73
N THR A 61 9.73 -1.06 23.76
CA THR A 61 10.79 -0.47 24.59
C THR A 61 11.26 0.89 24.08
N LYS A 62 11.09 1.15 22.77
CA LYS A 62 11.55 2.38 22.11
C LYS A 62 10.49 3.50 22.14
N VAL A 63 9.21 3.14 22.01
CA VAL A 63 8.11 4.10 21.82
C VAL A 63 7.12 3.99 22.98
N PRO A 64 6.62 5.13 23.51
CA PRO A 64 5.64 5.08 24.57
C PRO A 64 4.32 4.48 24.08
N GLY A 65 3.76 3.55 24.86
CA GLY A 65 2.55 2.81 24.50
C GLY A 65 1.26 3.63 24.42
N ASN A 66 1.27 4.89 24.87
CA ASN A 66 0.14 5.83 24.74
C ASN A 66 0.15 6.62 23.41
N SER A 67 1.22 6.50 22.62
CA SER A 67 1.30 7.11 21.29
C SER A 67 0.48 6.30 20.28
N ASN A 68 0.04 6.93 19.20
CA ASN A 68 -0.72 6.22 18.15
C ASN A 68 0.05 5.01 17.58
N LEU A 69 1.35 5.17 17.33
CA LEU A 69 2.22 4.07 16.88
C LEU A 69 2.36 2.99 17.96
N GLY A 70 2.57 3.39 19.21
CA GLY A 70 2.64 2.46 20.34
C GLY A 70 1.35 1.64 20.51
N GLY A 71 0.20 2.29 20.35
CA GLY A 71 -1.10 1.63 20.36
C GLY A 71 -1.28 0.63 19.22
N GLU A 72 -0.89 0.97 18.00
CA GLU A 72 -0.89 0.03 16.87
C GLU A 72 0.02 -1.18 17.15
N ILE A 73 1.23 -0.94 17.66
CA ILE A 73 2.17 -2.00 18.04
C ILE A 73 1.55 -2.92 19.11
N GLN A 74 0.85 -2.38 20.11
CA GLN A 74 0.18 -3.18 21.14
C GLN A 74 -0.97 -4.02 20.58
N VAL A 75 -1.74 -3.49 19.62
CA VAL A 75 -2.78 -4.27 18.93
C VAL A 75 -2.15 -5.43 18.14
N TRP A 76 -1.06 -5.18 17.40
CA TRP A 76 -0.32 -6.24 16.73
C TRP A 76 0.30 -7.26 17.68
N LEU A 77 0.79 -6.81 18.84
CA LEU A 77 1.35 -7.68 19.87
C LEU A 77 0.28 -8.59 20.48
N ALA A 78 -0.92 -8.07 20.75
CA ALA A 78 -2.05 -8.87 21.24
C ALA A 78 -2.43 -9.97 20.23
N MET A 79 -2.51 -9.63 18.94
CA MET A 79 -2.75 -10.61 17.88
C MET A 79 -1.63 -11.67 17.80
N ALA A 80 -0.38 -11.26 17.96
CA ALA A 80 0.76 -12.18 17.99
C ALA A 80 0.71 -13.12 19.20
N TYR A 81 0.33 -12.64 20.39
CA TYR A 81 0.10 -13.51 21.55
C TYR A 81 -1.00 -14.53 21.33
N ASP A 82 -2.11 -14.12 20.70
CA ASP A 82 -3.19 -15.04 20.34
C ASP A 82 -2.71 -16.16 19.43
N ALA A 83 -1.90 -15.82 18.41
CA ALA A 83 -1.36 -16.77 17.45
C ALA A 83 -0.35 -17.77 18.05
N VAL A 84 0.41 -17.35 19.08
CA VAL A 84 1.32 -18.23 19.84
C VAL A 84 0.56 -19.13 20.84
N GLY A 85 -0.73 -18.86 21.10
CA GLY A 85 -1.57 -19.59 22.06
C GLY A 85 -1.63 -18.95 23.45
N ARG A 86 -1.05 -17.76 23.63
CA ARG A 86 -1.11 -16.95 24.86
C ARG A 86 -2.42 -16.13 24.91
N HIS A 87 -3.56 -16.81 24.84
CA HIS A 87 -4.88 -16.19 24.76
C HIS A 87 -5.21 -15.27 25.96
N ALA A 88 -4.77 -15.65 27.16
CA ALA A 88 -5.01 -14.85 28.37
C ALA A 88 -4.31 -13.48 28.30
N ASP A 89 -3.05 -13.45 27.82
CA ASP A 89 -2.27 -12.22 27.70
C ASP A 89 -2.83 -11.31 26.61
N CYS A 90 -3.33 -11.89 25.51
CA CYS A 90 -4.05 -11.16 24.45
C CYS A 90 -5.26 -10.41 25.02
N ILE A 91 -6.14 -11.10 25.75
CA ILE A 91 -7.34 -10.49 26.35
C ILE A 91 -6.95 -9.42 27.39
N ALA A 92 -5.95 -9.69 28.22
CA ALA A 92 -5.47 -8.73 29.22
C ALA A 92 -4.92 -7.46 28.55
N LEU A 93 -4.17 -7.60 27.47
CA LEU A 93 -3.62 -6.47 26.71
C LEU A 93 -4.72 -5.64 26.05
N TYR A 94 -5.75 -6.26 25.46
CA TYR A 94 -6.90 -5.52 24.93
C TYR A 94 -7.70 -4.78 26.00
N LYS A 95 -7.95 -5.40 27.17
CA LYS A 95 -8.61 -4.72 28.30
C LYS A 95 -7.81 -3.50 28.77
N ARG A 96 -6.48 -3.62 28.81
CA ARG A 96 -5.60 -2.50 29.15
C ARG A 96 -5.69 -1.38 28.11
N LEU A 97 -5.62 -1.71 26.82
CA LEU A 97 -5.75 -0.75 25.72
C LEU A 97 -7.09 0.00 25.76
N GLU A 98 -8.19 -0.72 25.97
CA GLU A 98 -9.54 -0.18 26.09
C GLU A 98 -9.68 0.83 27.25
N GLY A 99 -8.97 0.61 28.37
CA GLY A 99 -9.03 1.49 29.54
C GLY A 99 -8.05 2.67 29.52
N THR A 100 -6.88 2.51 28.89
CA THR A 100 -5.74 3.43 29.12
C THR A 100 -5.40 4.33 27.94
N HIS A 101 -5.72 3.94 26.69
CA HIS A 101 -5.19 4.62 25.53
C HIS A 101 -5.93 5.94 25.23
N PRO A 102 -5.25 7.07 24.95
CA PRO A 102 -5.91 8.36 24.71
C PRO A 102 -6.79 8.39 23.45
N ASN A 103 -6.42 7.62 22.41
CA ASN A 103 -7.16 7.55 21.15
C ASN A 103 -8.41 6.65 21.26
N ASN A 104 -9.60 7.24 21.13
CA ASN A 104 -10.87 6.53 21.22
C ASN A 104 -11.08 5.48 20.12
N ASN A 105 -10.59 5.72 18.90
CA ASN A 105 -10.73 4.76 17.80
C ASN A 105 -9.97 3.47 18.11
N LEU A 106 -8.78 3.59 18.69
CA LEU A 106 -7.99 2.44 19.10
C LEU A 106 -8.63 1.69 20.27
N ARG A 107 -9.25 2.41 21.22
CA ARG A 107 -10.01 1.78 22.32
C ARG A 107 -11.17 0.94 21.78
N LYS A 108 -11.93 1.48 20.81
CA LYS A 108 -13.01 0.74 20.13
C LYS A 108 -12.47 -0.48 19.40
N GLN A 109 -11.39 -0.31 18.63
CA GLN A 109 -10.74 -1.43 17.94
C GLN A 109 -10.31 -2.53 18.91
N ALA A 110 -9.72 -2.16 20.06
CA ALA A 110 -9.34 -3.13 21.09
C ALA A 110 -10.56 -3.82 21.72
N ALA A 111 -11.66 -3.09 21.94
CA ALA A 111 -12.91 -3.67 22.45
C ALA A 111 -13.53 -4.67 21.45
N ASP A 112 -13.56 -4.33 20.16
CA ASP A 112 -14.06 -5.21 19.10
C ASP A 112 -13.21 -6.49 18.98
N LEU A 113 -11.88 -6.33 19.00
CA LEU A 113 -10.96 -7.48 18.97
C LEU A 113 -11.05 -8.35 20.23
N ARG A 114 -11.21 -7.72 21.41
CA ARG A 114 -11.46 -8.44 22.67
C ARG A 114 -12.74 -9.26 22.57
N TYR A 115 -13.81 -8.68 22.04
CA TYR A 115 -15.09 -9.38 21.90
C TYR A 115 -14.95 -10.64 21.04
N ILE A 116 -14.17 -10.57 19.95
CA ILE A 116 -13.85 -11.73 19.11
C ILE A 116 -13.01 -12.77 19.88
N ALA A 117 -12.01 -12.32 20.63
CA ALA A 117 -11.12 -13.21 21.37
C ALA A 117 -11.80 -13.89 22.57
N GLU A 118 -12.74 -13.22 23.23
CA GLU A 118 -13.52 -13.77 24.35
C GLU A 118 -14.66 -14.69 23.88
N ALA A 119 -15.00 -14.69 22.59
CA ALA A 119 -16.09 -15.48 22.05
C ALA A 119 -15.88 -16.99 22.30
N PRO A 120 -16.90 -17.70 22.81
CA PRO A 120 -16.79 -19.13 23.03
C PRO A 120 -16.65 -19.87 21.71
N LYS A 121 -15.69 -20.80 21.63
CA LYS A 121 -15.50 -21.64 20.45
C LYS A 121 -16.72 -22.53 20.25
N LEU A 122 -17.30 -22.48 19.04
CA LEU A 122 -18.40 -23.33 18.63
C LEU A 122 -17.97 -24.81 18.67
N LYS A 123 -18.76 -25.65 19.35
CA LYS A 123 -18.59 -27.10 19.36
C LYS A 123 -19.41 -27.67 18.21
N ILE A 124 -18.76 -27.98 17.09
CA ILE A 124 -19.41 -28.59 15.93
C ILE A 124 -19.48 -30.11 16.15
N SER A 125 -20.68 -30.69 16.04
CA SER A 125 -20.88 -32.14 16.15
C SER A 125 -20.39 -32.86 14.89
N ARG A 126 -20.09 -34.17 14.97
CA ARG A 126 -19.65 -34.94 13.80
C ARG A 126 -20.72 -35.03 12.71
N ASP A 127 -21.99 -34.98 13.08
CA ASP A 127 -23.12 -35.06 12.16
C ASP A 127 -23.34 -33.74 11.41
N GLU A 128 -22.98 -32.61 12.01
CA GLU A 128 -22.95 -31.29 11.35
C GLU A 128 -21.73 -31.11 10.43
N MET A 129 -20.69 -31.92 10.62
CA MET A 129 -19.41 -31.76 9.92
C MET A 129 -19.47 -32.35 8.51
N VAL A 130 -19.46 -31.47 7.50
CA VAL A 130 -19.33 -31.89 6.10
C VAL A 130 -17.90 -32.35 5.83
N LYS A 131 -17.73 -33.62 5.45
CA LYS A 131 -16.44 -34.16 5.01
C LYS A 131 -16.19 -33.77 3.56
N VAL A 132 -15.29 -32.81 3.35
CA VAL A 132 -14.81 -32.49 2.00
C VAL A 132 -13.79 -33.57 1.60
N PRO A 133 -13.99 -34.30 0.49
CA PRO A 133 -13.01 -35.27 0.02
C PRO A 133 -11.71 -34.53 -0.36
N LEU A 134 -10.57 -35.12 0.00
CA LEU A 134 -9.26 -34.60 -0.40
C LEU A 134 -9.15 -34.72 -1.92
N ILE A 135 -9.24 -33.59 -2.62
CA ILE A 135 -8.93 -33.50 -4.04
C ILE A 135 -7.42 -33.78 -4.18
N GLU A 136 -7.04 -34.62 -5.13
CA GLU A 136 -5.62 -34.91 -5.41
C GLU A 136 -4.84 -33.61 -5.61
N LYS A 137 -3.62 -33.58 -5.07
CA LYS A 137 -2.71 -32.41 -5.05
C LYS A 137 -2.43 -31.83 -6.43
N ASP A 138 -2.69 -32.59 -7.49
CA ASP A 138 -2.51 -32.17 -8.88
C ASP A 138 -3.53 -31.14 -9.35
N TYR A 139 -4.74 -31.12 -8.76
CA TYR A 139 -5.77 -30.13 -9.11
C TYR A 139 -5.36 -28.72 -8.66
N ASP A 140 -4.81 -28.61 -7.45
CA ASP A 140 -4.42 -27.33 -6.84
C ASP A 140 -3.16 -26.73 -7.49
N ARG A 141 -2.25 -27.59 -7.99
CA ARG A 141 -1.05 -27.16 -8.72
C ARG A 141 -1.36 -26.52 -10.07
N LYS A 142 -2.46 -26.94 -10.74
CA LYS A 142 -2.94 -26.33 -12.00
C LYS A 142 -3.95 -25.21 -11.77
N ALA A 143 -4.60 -25.17 -10.61
CA ALA A 143 -5.51 -24.10 -10.25
C ALA A 143 -4.72 -22.80 -10.03
N LYS A 144 -4.85 -21.86 -10.97
CA LYS A 144 -4.31 -20.50 -10.76
C LYS A 144 -4.97 -19.89 -9.53
N THR A 145 -4.19 -19.62 -8.49
CA THR A 145 -4.69 -18.86 -7.34
C THR A 145 -5.21 -17.51 -7.82
N TRP A 146 -6.29 -16.99 -7.23
CA TRP A 146 -6.86 -15.68 -7.58
C TRP A 146 -5.80 -14.56 -7.63
N SER A 147 -4.82 -14.62 -6.73
CA SER A 147 -3.67 -13.70 -6.67
C SER A 147 -2.77 -13.76 -7.92
N GLN A 148 -2.55 -14.95 -8.49
CA GLN A 148 -1.79 -15.14 -9.73
C GLN A 148 -2.59 -14.63 -10.94
N THR A 149 -3.89 -14.92 -11.00
CA THR A 149 -4.79 -14.41 -12.05
C THR A 149 -4.88 -12.89 -12.05
N VAL A 150 -4.92 -12.25 -10.87
CA VAL A 150 -4.90 -10.78 -10.73
C VAL A 150 -3.55 -10.21 -11.16
N LYS A 151 -2.42 -10.86 -10.81
CA LYS A 151 -1.09 -10.44 -11.26
C LYS A 151 -0.95 -10.56 -12.78
N GLU A 152 -1.47 -11.62 -13.40
CA GLU A 152 -1.49 -11.75 -14.87
C GLU A 152 -2.35 -10.67 -15.52
N LYS A 153 -3.54 -10.35 -14.97
CA LYS A 153 -4.37 -9.24 -15.46
C LYS A 153 -3.65 -7.88 -15.34
N ARG A 154 -2.85 -7.67 -14.30
CA ARG A 154 -2.02 -6.46 -14.12
C ARG A 154 -0.78 -6.43 -15.02
N LYS A 155 -0.28 -7.58 -15.48
CA LYS A 155 0.88 -7.69 -16.39
C LYS A 155 0.54 -7.44 -17.85
N LYS A 156 -0.74 -7.52 -18.24
CA LYS A 156 -1.13 -6.88 -19.50
C LYS A 156 -0.77 -5.40 -19.34
N PRO A 157 0.06 -4.82 -20.22
CA PRO A 157 0.14 -3.38 -20.28
C PRO A 157 -1.29 -2.92 -20.46
N ARG A 158 -1.89 -2.32 -19.43
CA ARG A 158 -2.91 -1.33 -19.71
C ARG A 158 -2.15 -0.34 -20.56
N GLU A 159 -2.42 -0.33 -21.86
CA GLU A 159 -2.16 0.85 -22.67
C GLU A 159 -2.62 1.98 -21.78
N LYS A 160 -1.65 2.78 -21.31
CA LYS A 160 -1.96 3.92 -20.46
C LYS A 160 -2.89 4.73 -21.34
N SER A 161 -4.19 4.68 -21.07
CA SER A 161 -5.14 5.61 -21.65
C SER A 161 -4.50 6.97 -21.45
N ALA A 162 -4.37 7.70 -22.55
CA ALA A 162 -3.61 8.92 -22.74
C ALA A 162 -3.95 10.02 -21.72
N GLN A 163 -3.59 9.81 -20.45
CA GLN A 163 -3.87 10.73 -19.36
C GLN A 163 -2.72 11.71 -19.14
N ASN A 164 -1.66 11.59 -19.95
CA ASN A 164 -0.51 12.47 -19.98
C ASN A 164 -0.08 12.70 -21.43
N ARG A 165 -1.03 13.12 -22.27
CA ARG A 165 -0.72 13.70 -23.58
C ARG A 165 -1.05 15.17 -23.51
N ASP A 166 -0.01 15.99 -23.61
CA ASP A 166 -0.13 17.43 -23.71
C ASP A 166 -0.89 17.75 -25.01
N TYR A 167 -2.12 18.26 -24.88
CA TYR A 167 -3.05 18.51 -25.99
C TYR A 167 -2.49 19.39 -27.12
N LEU A 168 -1.41 20.12 -26.87
CA LEU A 168 -0.76 21.00 -27.84
C LEU A 168 0.13 20.22 -28.82
N ASP A 169 0.77 19.13 -28.38
CA ASP A 169 1.69 18.36 -29.21
C ASP A 169 0.91 17.51 -30.24
N ASP A 170 -0.26 17.00 -29.87
CA ASP A 170 -1.11 16.16 -30.74
C ASP A 170 -1.77 16.98 -31.88
N TRP A 171 -1.89 18.31 -31.77
CA TRP A 171 -2.44 19.17 -32.83
C TRP A 171 -1.41 19.45 -33.94
N LEU A 172 -0.12 19.59 -33.62
CA LEU A 172 0.90 19.85 -34.63
C LEU A 172 1.35 18.59 -35.39
N VAL A 173 1.00 17.39 -34.90
CA VAL A 173 1.32 16.14 -35.56
C VAL A 173 0.26 15.84 -36.62
N TRP A 174 0.46 16.37 -37.82
CA TRP A 174 -0.26 15.89 -39.01
C TRP A 174 0.27 14.49 -39.38
N GLU A 175 -0.51 13.46 -39.08
CA GLU A 175 -0.26 12.13 -39.65
C GLU A 175 -0.84 12.06 -41.07
N PRO A 176 -0.02 11.90 -42.13
CA PRO A 176 -0.55 11.81 -43.47
C PRO A 176 -1.46 10.57 -43.59
N PRO A 177 -2.60 10.68 -44.31
CA PRO A 177 -3.48 9.55 -44.54
C PRO A 177 -2.70 8.37 -45.15
N ARG A 178 -3.00 7.13 -44.72
CA ARG A 178 -2.26 5.90 -45.11
C ARG A 178 -2.19 5.62 -46.62
N TRP A 179 -2.87 6.39 -47.46
CA TRP A 179 -2.91 6.23 -48.91
C TRP A 179 -1.57 6.53 -49.59
N GLU A 180 -0.68 7.31 -48.97
CA GLU A 180 0.68 7.58 -49.49
C GLU A 180 1.50 6.29 -49.68
N LYS A 181 1.27 5.28 -48.83
CA LYS A 181 1.94 3.97 -48.92
C LYS A 181 1.36 3.06 -49.99
N SER A 182 0.18 3.39 -50.54
CA SER A 182 -0.46 2.56 -51.55
C SER A 182 0.07 2.94 -52.94
N PRO A 183 0.65 1.99 -53.71
CA PRO A 183 1.16 2.28 -55.05
C PRO A 183 0.04 2.73 -56.01
N TYR A 184 -1.20 2.30 -55.75
CA TYR A 184 -2.38 2.67 -56.54
C TYR A 184 -2.72 4.16 -56.48
N PHE A 185 -2.45 4.83 -55.36
CA PHE A 185 -2.70 6.27 -55.23
C PHE A 185 -1.87 7.07 -56.23
N TRP A 186 -0.58 6.77 -56.33
CA TRP A 186 0.32 7.43 -57.29
C TRP A 186 -0.06 7.13 -58.74
N VAL A 187 -0.47 5.89 -59.04
CA VAL A 187 -0.99 5.56 -60.38
C VAL A 187 -2.23 6.39 -60.71
N ALA A 188 -3.18 6.53 -59.80
CA ALA A 188 -4.36 7.36 -60.00
C ALA A 188 -4.01 8.85 -60.22
N VAL A 189 -3.06 9.39 -59.45
CA VAL A 189 -2.59 10.79 -59.61
C VAL A 189 -1.94 11.00 -60.97
N THR A 190 -1.07 10.07 -61.43
CA THR A 190 -0.44 10.19 -62.74
C THR A 190 -1.46 10.11 -63.88
N ILE A 191 -2.41 9.19 -63.82
CA ILE A 191 -3.51 9.09 -64.80
C ILE A 191 -4.30 10.41 -64.84
N TRP A 192 -4.67 10.95 -63.68
CA TRP A 192 -5.41 12.21 -63.61
C TRP A 192 -4.63 13.37 -64.23
N LEU A 193 -3.34 13.52 -63.90
CA LEU A 193 -2.47 14.56 -64.47
C LEU A 193 -2.31 14.44 -65.99
N THR A 194 -2.15 13.22 -66.51
CA THR A 194 -2.08 12.99 -67.97
C THR A 194 -3.41 13.33 -68.65
N MET A 195 -4.54 12.97 -68.05
CA MET A 195 -5.87 13.26 -68.57
C MET A 195 -6.14 14.77 -68.61
N VAL A 196 -5.77 15.50 -67.56
CA VAL A 196 -5.86 16.97 -67.50
C VAL A 196 -4.93 17.62 -68.52
N GLY A 197 -3.70 17.10 -68.69
CA GLY A 197 -2.76 17.57 -69.70
C GLY A 197 -3.31 17.43 -71.13
N ILE A 198 -3.86 16.26 -71.46
CA ILE A 198 -4.49 16.01 -72.76
C ILE A 198 -5.70 16.94 -72.97
N PHE A 199 -6.54 17.11 -71.94
CA PHE A 199 -7.70 18.00 -72.01
C PHE A 199 -7.31 19.45 -72.32
N LEU A 200 -6.24 19.96 -71.68
CA LEU A 200 -5.72 21.31 -71.94
C LEU A 200 -5.15 21.45 -73.35
N THR A 201 -4.49 20.42 -73.90
CA THR A 201 -3.99 20.46 -75.29
C THR A 201 -5.09 20.43 -76.35
N PHE A 202 -6.30 19.97 -76.02
CA PHE A 202 -7.46 19.99 -76.93
C PHE A 202 -8.28 21.30 -76.85
N GLN A 203 -8.03 22.14 -75.85
CA GLN A 203 -8.71 23.43 -75.66
C GLN A 203 -7.95 24.63 -76.27
N ASN A 204 -6.79 24.38 -76.89
CA ASN A 204 -5.92 25.36 -77.54
C ASN A 204 -5.59 24.93 -78.97
#